data_AF-A0A7C7VQZ4-F1
#
_entry.id   AF-A0A7C7VQZ4-F1
#
_cell.length_a   1.000
_cell.length_b   1.000
_cell.length_c   1.000
_cell.angle_alpha   90.00
_cell.angle_beta   90.00
_cell.angle_gamma   90.00
#
_symmetry.space_group_name_H-M   'P 1'
#
loop_
_entity.id
_entity.type
_entity.pdbx_description
1 polymer ?
#
loop_
_entity_poly.entity_id
_entity_poly.type
_entity_poly.pdbx_seq_one_letter_code
_entity_poly.pdbx_strand_id
1 'polypeptide(L)' 'MKRIEALHEQGQSIWFDYIDRGLLQSGKLASLVSAGVRGVTSNPSIFQQAMSSSDAYDEDLQRAEYC' A
#
# COMPACT_ATOMS: atom_id res chain seq x y z
N MET A 1 14.59 2.78 -13.87
CA MET A 1 14.53 2.99 -12.41
C MET A 1 15.91 3.21 -11.79
N LYS A 2 16.82 3.95 -12.46
CA LYS A 2 18.20 4.12 -11.97
C LYS A 2 18.33 4.87 -10.64
N ARG A 3 17.35 5.73 -10.29
CA ARG A 3 17.40 6.54 -9.06
C ARG A 3 17.13 5.71 -7.79
N ILE A 4 16.15 4.80 -7.81
CA ILE A 4 15.84 3.95 -6.65
C ILE A 4 16.99 2.95 -6.43
N GLU A 5 17.51 2.36 -7.51
CA GLU A 5 18.69 1.49 -7.46
C GLU A 5 19.91 2.22 -6.87
N ALA A 6 20.20 3.44 -7.31
CA ALA A 6 21.29 4.24 -6.77
C ALA A 6 21.14 4.53 -5.27
N LEU A 7 19.91 4.76 -4.77
CA LEU A 7 19.67 4.96 -3.34
C LEU A 7 19.91 3.66 -2.54
N HIS A 8 19.54 2.50 -3.10
CA HIS A 8 19.86 1.21 -2.49
C HIS A 8 21.38 0.96 -2.41
N GLU A 9 22.14 1.35 -3.43
CA GLU A 9 23.62 1.26 -3.42
C GLU A 9 24.25 2.11 -2.30
N GLN A 10 23.57 3.20 -1.89
CA GLN A 10 23.96 4.01 -0.74
C GLN A 10 23.40 3.50 0.61
N GLY A 11 22.76 2.32 0.62
CA GLY A 11 22.19 1.72 1.82
C GLY A 11 20.84 2.29 2.25
N GLN A 12 20.20 3.14 1.45
CA GLN A 12 18.88 3.69 1.75
C GLN A 12 17.77 2.82 1.17
N SER A 13 16.79 2.43 2.01
CA SER A 13 15.60 1.69 1.58
C SER A 13 14.43 2.64 1.31
N ILE A 14 13.76 2.47 0.16
CA ILE A 14 12.61 3.30 -0.22
C ILE A 14 11.31 2.62 0.17
N TRP A 15 10.45 3.37 0.85
CA TRP A 15 9.15 2.93 1.33
C TRP A 15 8.05 3.71 0.62
N PHE A 16 6.92 3.05 0.37
CA PHE A 16 5.74 3.65 -0.23
C PHE A 16 4.72 4.00 0.86
N ASP A 17 4.44 5.29 1.03
CA ASP A 17 3.57 5.79 2.11
C ASP A 17 2.08 5.72 1.76
N TYR A 18 1.65 4.53 1.37
CA TYR A 18 0.26 4.23 1.08
C TYR A 18 0.04 2.72 0.98
N ILE A 19 -1.12 2.25 1.43
CA ILE A 19 -1.58 0.89 1.17
C ILE A 19 -3.10 0.82 1.23
N ASP A 20 -3.70 0.11 0.28
CA ASP A 20 -5.11 -0.29 0.28
C ASP A 20 -5.28 -1.69 -0.34
N ARG A 21 -6.51 -2.22 -0.29
CA ARG A 21 -6.85 -3.52 -0.90
C ARG A 21 -6.74 -3.51 -2.41
N GLY A 22 -7.05 -2.39 -3.06
CA GLY A 22 -6.92 -2.26 -4.51
C GLY A 22 -5.48 -2.47 -4.98
N LEU A 23 -4.49 -1.91 -4.28
CA LEU A 23 -3.06 -2.06 -4.56
C LEU A 23 -2.62 -3.54 -4.48
N LEU A 24 -3.15 -4.28 -3.51
CA LEU A 24 -2.90 -5.70 -3.33
C LEU A 24 -3.55 -6.54 -4.43
N GLN A 25 -4.87 -6.39 -4.63
CA GLN A 25 -5.66 -7.19 -5.55
C GLN A 25 -5.29 -6.97 -7.02
N SER A 26 -4.96 -5.73 -7.39
CA SER A 26 -4.54 -5.39 -8.76
C SER A 26 -3.12 -5.85 -9.11
N GLY A 27 -2.33 -6.35 -8.16
CA GLY A 27 -0.91 -6.66 -8.36
C GLY A 27 -0.01 -5.42 -8.49
N LYS A 28 -0.54 -4.21 -8.28
CA LYS A 28 0.23 -2.97 -8.33
C LYS A 28 1.29 -2.91 -7.23
N LEU A 29 1.03 -3.46 -6.04
CA LEU A 29 2.04 -3.59 -4.99
C LEU A 29 3.22 -4.46 -5.45
N ALA A 30 2.95 -5.60 -6.11
CA ALA A 30 4.00 -6.44 -6.67
C ALA A 30 4.84 -5.68 -7.70
N SER A 31 4.19 -4.88 -8.56
CA SER A 31 4.89 -4.01 -9.52
C SER A 31 5.77 -2.96 -8.84
N LEU A 32 5.32 -2.38 -7.72
CA LEU A 32 6.11 -1.45 -6.91
C LEU A 32 7.31 -2.12 -6.25
N VAL A 33 7.14 -3.36 -5.77
CA VAL A 33 8.25 -4.16 -5.22
C VAL A 33 9.28 -4.48 -6.31
N SER A 34 8.83 -4.91 -7.50
CA SER A 34 9.71 -5.12 -8.66
C SER A 34 10.43 -3.83 -9.08
N ALA A 35 9.82 -2.68 -8.85
CA ALA A 35 10.39 -1.35 -9.07
C ALA A 35 11.41 -0.91 -8.01
N GLY A 36 11.55 -1.66 -6.92
CA GLY A 36 12.51 -1.38 -5.84
C GLY A 36 11.90 -0.83 -4.55
N VAL A 37 10.58 -0.73 -4.41
CA VAL A 37 9.97 -0.43 -3.10
C VAL A 37 10.26 -1.59 -2.13
N ARG A 38 10.72 -1.26 -0.92
CA ARG A 38 11.14 -2.23 0.11
C ARG A 38 10.20 -2.32 1.30
N GLY A 39 9.26 -1.40 1.42
CA GLY A 39 8.29 -1.37 2.49
C GLY A 39 7.10 -0.49 2.14
N VAL A 40 6.04 -0.62 2.93
CA VAL A 40 4.85 0.22 2.88
C VAL A 40 4.54 0.71 4.27
N THR A 41 3.95 1.89 4.38
CA THR A 41 3.40 2.39 5.63
C THR A 41 1.90 2.55 5.52
N SER A 42 1.24 2.32 6.66
CA SER A 42 -0.13 2.74 6.89
C SER A 42 -0.13 3.63 8.13
N ASN A 43 -1.20 4.41 8.26
CA ASN A 43 -1.54 5.19 9.43
C ASN A 43 -3.06 5.38 9.46
N PRO A 44 -3.66 5.90 10.56
CA PRO A 44 -5.11 6.07 10.65
C PRO A 44 -5.73 6.87 9.49
N SER A 45 -5.06 7.91 9.00
CA SER A 45 -5.55 8.73 7.88
C SER A 45 -5.54 7.97 6.55
N ILE A 46 -4.46 7.22 6.26
CA ILE A 46 -4.37 6.37 5.06
C ILE A 46 -5.47 5.31 5.10
N PHE A 47 -5.70 4.70 6.26
CA PHE A 47 -6.73 3.66 6.39
C PHE A 47 -8.14 4.24 6.22
N GLN A 48 -8.43 5.39 6.83
CA GLN A 48 -9.69 6.11 6.63
C GLN A 48 -9.92 6.46 5.16
N GLN A 49 -8.88 6.92 4.47
CA GLN A 49 -8.96 7.21 3.04
C GLN A 49 -9.24 5.95 2.23
N ALA A 50 -8.50 4.86 2.47
CA ALA A 50 -8.67 3.59 1.76
C ALA A 50 -10.09 3.02 1.89
N MET A 51 -10.70 3.11 3.08
CA MET A 51 -12.07 2.65 3.33
C MET A 51 -13.13 3.57 2.69
N SER A 52 -12.88 4.88 2.58
CA SER A 52 -13.86 5.84 2.04
C SER A 52 -13.80 6.00 0.52
N SER A 53 -12.69 5.61 -0.12
CA SER A 53 -12.49 5.76 -1.56
C SER A 53 -12.74 4.50 -2.40
N SER A 54 -13.13 3.38 -1.78
CA SER A 54 -13.27 2.08 -2.43
C SER A 54 -14.30 1.22 -1.73
N ASP A 55 -15.03 0.40 -2.49
CA ASP A 55 -15.97 -0.61 -2.01
C ASP A 55 -15.27 -1.89 -1.50
N ALA A 56 -13.95 -1.99 -1.67
CA ALA A 56 -13.17 -3.18 -1.32
C ALA A 56 -13.22 -3.55 0.18
N TYR A 57 -13.78 -2.69 1.04
CA TYR A 57 -13.90 -2.89 2.48
C TYR A 57 -15.34 -3.10 2.95
N ASP A 58 -16.34 -2.90 2.09
CA ASP A 58 -17.75 -2.81 2.48
C ASP A 58 -18.26 -4.09 3.13
N GLU A 59 -17.95 -5.26 2.57
CA GLU A 59 -18.39 -6.56 3.12
C GLU A 59 -17.87 -6.79 4.55
N ASP A 60 -16.61 -6.40 4.82
CA ASP A 60 -16.01 -6.59 6.13
C ASP A 60 -16.50 -5.54 7.14
N LEU A 61 -16.76 -4.31 6.69
CA LEU A 61 -17.39 -3.27 7.51
C LEU A 61 -18.80 -3.70 7.90
N GLN A 62 -19.59 -4.18 6.94
CA GLN A 62 -20.92 -4.70 7.20
C GLN A 62 -20.87 -5.89 8.18
N ARG A 63 -19.92 -6.82 8.02
CA ARG A 63 -19.75 -7.92 8.98
C ARG A 63 -19.38 -7.44 10.39
N ALA A 64 -18.55 -6.40 10.49
CA ALA A 64 -18.14 -5.84 11.77
C ALA A 64 -19.29 -5.12 12.50
N GLU A 65 -20.23 -4.52 11.77
CA GLU A 65 -21.41 -3.87 12.36
C GLU A 65 -22.42 -4.84 13.00
N TYR A 66 -22.41 -6.12 12.60
CA TYR A 66 -23.30 -7.16 13.13
C TYR A 66 -22.69 -8.01 14.26
N CYS A 67 -21.47 -7.68 14.70
CA CYS A 67 -20.79 -8.29 15.86
C CYS A 67 -20.98 -7.44 17.12
#